data_AF-A0A528J794-F1
#
_entry.id   AF-A0A528J794-F1
#
_cell.length_a   1.000
_cell.length_b   1.000
_cell.length_c   1.000
_cell.angle_alpha   90.00
_cell.angle_beta   90.00
_cell.angle_gamma   90.00
#
_symmetry.space_group_name_H-M   'P 1'
#
loop_
_entity.id
_entity.type
_entity.pdbx_description
1 polymer ?
#
loop_
_entity_poly.entity_id
_entity_poly.type
_entity_poly.pdbx_seq_one_letter_code
_entity_poly.pdbx_strand_id
1 'polypeptide(L)'
;MNACRSFIVVPPIGDRYDNLSFQMRMEDELNGEFRGFKFVVTTDGSHRFDDFMLIPMLGKAGDNVTEPLAAYPDLETVKTIALFLHRYLGEVPTRLN
;
A
#
# COMPACT_ATOMS: atom_id res chain seq x y z
N MET A 1 9.68 15.43 -14.56
CA MET A 1 9.32 14.99 -13.20
C MET A 1 9.39 13.48 -13.16
N ASN A 2 9.94 12.89 -12.10
CA ASN A 2 9.96 11.44 -11.96
C ASN A 2 8.57 10.98 -11.45
N ALA A 3 8.08 9.84 -11.96
CA ALA A 3 6.85 9.24 -11.46
C ALA A 3 7.01 8.80 -10.00
N CYS A 4 5.94 8.93 -9.21
CA CYS A 4 5.90 8.47 -7.83
C CYS A 4 6.11 6.96 -7.77
N ARG A 5 7.05 6.54 -6.91
CA ARG A 5 7.37 5.13 -6.66
C ARG A 5 7.27 4.75 -5.20
N SER A 6 6.77 5.64 -4.35
CA SER A 6 6.63 5.41 -2.92
C SER A 6 5.16 5.48 -2.54
N PHE A 7 4.67 4.48 -1.83
CA PHE A 7 3.26 4.32 -1.53
C PHE A 7 3.06 3.93 -0.08
N ILE A 8 2.02 4.50 0.54
CA ILE A 8 1.42 3.95 1.76
C ILE A 8 0.24 3.09 1.33
N VAL A 9 0.19 1.87 1.84
CA VAL A 9 -0.93 0.94 1.68
C VAL A 9 -1.63 0.84 3.03
N VAL A 10 -2.90 1.22 3.05
CA VAL A 10 -3.76 1.05 4.21
C VAL A 10 -4.72 -0.10 3.90
N PRO A 11 -4.61 -1.24 4.60
CA PRO A 11 -5.51 -2.37 4.38
C PRO A 11 -6.91 -2.05 4.92
N PRO A 12 -7.94 -2.80 4.47
CA PRO A 12 -9.29 -2.69 5.00
C PRO A 12 -9.38 -2.88 6.51
N ILE A 13 -10.52 -2.49 7.08
CA ILE A 13 -10.89 -2.90 8.44
C ILE A 13 -10.96 -4.43 8.52
N GLY A 14 -10.38 -5.01 9.57
CA GLY A 14 -10.54 -6.42 9.92
C GLY A 14 -9.36 -7.01 10.68
N ASP A 15 -9.64 -7.89 11.65
CA ASP A 15 -8.66 -8.42 12.62
C ASP A 15 -7.39 -9.00 11.99
N ARG A 16 -7.50 -9.63 10.80
CA ARG A 16 -6.34 -10.18 10.10
C ARG A 16 -5.35 -9.11 9.66
N TYR A 17 -5.84 -7.93 9.29
CA TYR A 17 -5.03 -6.82 8.83
C TYR A 17 -4.39 -6.07 9.99
N ASP A 18 -4.94 -6.21 11.19
CA ASP A 18 -4.40 -5.64 12.44
C ASP A 18 -3.27 -6.49 13.03
N ASN A 19 -3.09 -7.70 12.50
CA ASN A 19 -1.95 -8.54 12.84
C ASN A 19 -0.67 -7.98 12.21
N LEU A 20 0.28 -7.54 13.04
CA LEU A 20 1.55 -6.98 12.59
C LEU A 20 2.34 -7.91 11.66
N SER A 21 2.38 -9.21 11.95
CA SER A 21 3.08 -10.18 11.09
C SER A 21 2.44 -10.29 9.70
N PHE A 22 1.11 -10.14 9.62
CA PHE A 22 0.41 -10.11 8.34
C PHE A 22 0.70 -8.82 7.57
N GLN A 23 0.76 -7.66 8.25
CA GLN A 23 1.17 -6.39 7.64
C GLN A 23 2.61 -6.46 7.10
N MET A 24 3.55 -6.97 7.89
CA MET A 24 4.94 -7.14 7.48
C MET A 24 5.08 -8.07 6.27
N ARG A 25 4.33 -9.18 6.26
CA ARG A 25 4.32 -10.10 5.11
C ARG A 25 3.80 -9.42 3.84
N MET A 26 2.71 -8.66 3.93
CA MET A 26 2.16 -7.92 2.80
C MET A 26 3.15 -6.87 2.29
N GLU A 27 3.82 -6.15 3.19
CA GLU A 27 4.85 -5.17 2.84
C GLU A 27 6.03 -5.83 2.12
N ASP A 28 6.54 -6.95 2.63
CA ASP A 28 7.63 -7.70 2.00
C ASP A 28 7.23 -8.22 0.61
N GLU A 29 6.02 -8.78 0.48
CA GLU A 29 5.49 -9.29 -0.79
C GLU A 29 5.31 -8.16 -1.83
N LEU A 30 4.82 -6.98 -1.43
CA LEU A 30 4.71 -5.80 -2.30
C LEU A 30 6.09 -5.30 -2.75
N ASN A 31 7.03 -5.12 -1.83
CA ASN A 31 8.37 -4.63 -2.15
C ASN A 31 9.18 -5.66 -2.97
N GLY A 32 8.88 -6.96 -2.82
CA GLY A 32 9.47 -8.03 -3.61
C GLY A 32 8.95 -8.10 -5.05
N GLU A 33 7.63 -7.97 -5.25
CA GLU A 33 6.99 -8.02 -6.57
C GLU A 33 7.34 -6.78 -7.42
N PHE A 34 7.25 -5.59 -6.82
CA PHE A 34 7.37 -4.32 -7.52
C PHE A 34 8.76 -3.71 -7.34
N ARG A 35 9.76 -4.30 -7.99
CA ARG A 35 11.15 -3.82 -7.90
C ARG A 35 11.28 -2.34 -8.27
N GLY A 36 11.97 -1.57 -7.43
CA GLY A 36 12.20 -0.13 -7.62
C GLY A 36 11.06 0.75 -7.12
N PHE A 37 10.01 0.16 -6.57
CA PHE A 37 9.01 0.82 -5.75
C PHE A 37 9.32 0.65 -4.27
N LYS A 38 8.67 1.46 -3.44
CA LYS A 38 8.71 1.38 -1.99
C LYS A 38 7.29 1.40 -1.45
N PHE A 39 6.92 0.38 -0.71
CA PHE A 39 5.63 0.30 -0.03
C PHE A 39 5.84 0.30 1.47
N VAL A 40 4.93 0.98 2.17
CA VAL A 40 4.76 0.89 3.62
C VAL A 40 3.33 0.44 3.87
N VAL A 41 3.13 -0.66 4.57
CA VAL A 41 1.80 -1.12 4.99
C VAL A 41 1.55 -0.62 6.41
N THR A 42 0.43 0.07 6.64
CA THR A 42 0.09 0.54 7.98
C THR A 42 -1.42 0.55 8.21
N THR A 43 -1.80 0.21 9.43
CA THR A 43 -3.16 0.40 9.96
C THR A 43 -3.30 1.69 10.78
N ASP A 44 -2.24 2.49 10.89
CA ASP A 44 -2.25 3.74 11.64
C ASP A 44 -3.13 4.78 10.93
N GLY A 45 -4.10 5.29 11.66
CA GLY A 45 -5.06 6.27 11.15
C GLY A 45 -6.35 6.25 11.94
N SER A 46 -7.10 7.36 11.91
CA SER A 46 -8.37 7.46 12.62
C SER A 46 -9.52 6.74 11.92
N HIS A 47 -9.42 6.52 10.60
CA HIS A 47 -10.46 5.89 9.80
C HIS A 47 -9.82 5.02 8.71
N ARG A 48 -10.20 3.73 8.67
CA ARG A 48 -9.91 2.81 7.57
C ARG A 48 -11.20 2.53 6.82
N PHE A 49 -11.09 2.22 5.53
CA PHE A 49 -12.22 1.90 4.67
C PHE A 49 -12.43 0.38 4.61
N ASP A 50 -13.53 -0.04 3.97
CA ASP A 50 -13.80 -1.46 3.69
C ASP A 50 -12.90 -2.00 2.56
N ASP A 51 -12.21 -1.11 1.84
CA ASP A 51 -11.31 -1.41 0.74
C ASP A 51 -9.87 -0.99 1.05
N PHE A 52 -8.92 -1.53 0.29
CA PHE A 52 -7.53 -1.08 0.31
C PHE A 52 -7.42 0.37 -0.16
N MET A 53 -6.72 1.20 0.59
CA MET A 53 -6.36 2.55 0.18
C MET A 53 -4.88 2.61 -0.19
N LEU A 54 -4.60 3.10 -1.39
CA LEU A 54 -3.25 3.31 -1.91
C LEU A 54 -2.97 4.82 -1.97
N ILE A 55 -2.01 5.29 -1.17
CA ILE A 55 -1.66 6.71 -1.07
C ILE A 55 -0.28 6.94 -1.71
N PRO A 56 -0.18 7.69 -2.83
CA PRO A 56 1.11 8.03 -3.42
C PRO A 56 1.84 9.10 -2.59
N MET A 57 3.09 8.81 -2.24
CA MET A 57 3.96 9.73 -1.51
C MET A 57 4.74 10.61 -2.48
N LEU A 58 4.16 11.76 -2.86
CA LEU A 58 4.72 12.64 -3.88
C LEU A 58 5.97 13.42 -3.43
N GLY A 59 6.20 13.52 -2.13
CA GLY A 59 7.31 14.27 -1.58
C GLY A 59 7.34 14.20 -0.06
N LYS A 60 8.22 15.01 0.53
CA LYS A 60 8.34 15.16 1.98
C LYS A 60 7.88 16.55 2.38
N ALA A 61 7.38 16.68 3.60
CA ALA A 61 7.12 17.97 4.22
C ALA A 61 8.20 18.24 5.28
N GLY A 62 8.63 19.50 5.41
CA GLY A 62 9.61 19.92 6.42
C GLY A 62 10.41 21.15 5.98
N ASP A 63 11.00 21.84 6.96
CA ASP A 63 11.92 22.94 6.70
C ASP A 63 13.20 22.35 6.07
N ASN A 64 13.55 22.81 4.86
CA ASN A 64 14.67 22.36 4.01
C ASN A 64 14.39 21.20 3.03
N VAL A 65 13.14 20.92 2.65
CA VAL A 65 12.88 20.03 1.51
C VAL A 65 13.19 20.76 0.20
N THR A 66 14.21 20.29 -0.53
CA THR A 66 14.63 20.87 -1.81
C THR A 66 14.26 19.98 -3.01
N GLU A 67 13.87 18.74 -2.75
CA GLU A 67 13.50 17.79 -3.79
C GLU A 67 12.17 18.16 -4.45
N PRO A 68 12.10 18.14 -5.78
CA PRO A 68 10.84 18.40 -6.48
C PRO A 68 9.82 17.30 -6.19
N LEU A 69 8.53 17.68 -6.17
CA LEU A 69 7.45 16.71 -6.07
C LEU A 69 7.51 15.72 -7.25
N ALA A 70 7.30 14.44 -6.94
CA ALA A 70 7.08 13.42 -7.93
C ALA A 70 5.74 13.67 -8.65
N ALA A 71 5.66 13.23 -9.91
CA ALA A 71 4.39 13.18 -10.61
C ALA A 71 3.53 12.04 -10.03
N TYR A 72 2.21 12.18 -10.10
CA TYR A 72 1.31 11.08 -9.80
C TYR A 72 1.66 9.84 -10.64
N PRO A 73 1.49 8.63 -10.07
CA PRO A 73 1.67 7.41 -10.84
C PRO A 73 0.62 7.34 -11.97
N ASP A 74 0.99 6.70 -13.07
CA ASP A 74 0.04 6.43 -14.14
C ASP A 74 -0.99 5.37 -13.73
N LEU A 75 -2.11 5.34 -14.46
CA LEU A 75 -3.23 4.45 -14.18
C LEU A 75 -2.86 2.97 -14.28
N GLU A 76 -1.95 2.60 -15.18
CA GLU A 76 -1.54 1.21 -15.40
C GLU A 76 -0.77 0.68 -14.19
N THR A 77 0.13 1.49 -13.65
CA THR A 77 0.85 1.24 -12.40
C THR A 77 -0.13 1.04 -11.24
N VAL A 78 -1.06 1.97 -11.05
CA VAL A 78 -2.07 1.89 -9.97
C VAL A 78 -2.92 0.63 -10.12
N LYS A 79 -3.36 0.31 -11.34
CA LYS A 79 -4.18 -0.87 -11.63
C LYS A 79 -3.44 -2.16 -11.31
N THR A 80 -2.15 -2.25 -11.65
CA THR A 80 -1.33 -3.44 -11.38
C THR A 80 -1.14 -3.66 -9.88
N ILE A 81 -0.87 -2.59 -9.13
CA ILE A 81 -0.78 -2.64 -7.66
C ILE A 81 -2.12 -3.07 -7.05
N ALA A 82 -3.24 -2.49 -7.51
CA ALA A 82 -4.57 -2.83 -7.01
C ALA A 82 -4.92 -4.32 -7.26
N LEU A 83 -4.58 -4.87 -8.43
CA LEU A 83 -4.77 -6.29 -8.73
C LEU A 83 -3.95 -7.20 -7.83
N PHE A 84 -2.74 -6.79 -7.46
CA PHE A 84 -1.93 -7.51 -6.49
C PHE A 84 -2.60 -7.51 -5.11
N LEU A 85 -3.03 -6.35 -4.62
CA LEU A 85 -3.69 -6.20 -3.32
C LEU A 85 -5.01 -6.98 -3.23
N HIS A 86 -5.72 -7.14 -4.35
CA HIS A 86 -6.96 -7.92 -4.41
C HIS A 86 -6.76 -9.40 -4.01
N ARG A 87 -5.54 -9.94 -4.14
CA ARG A 87 -5.23 -11.32 -3.72
C ARG A 87 -5.49 -11.53 -2.23
N TYR A 88 -5.27 -10.50 -1.41
CA TYR A 88 -5.53 -10.59 0.02
C TYR A 88 -7.02 -10.59 0.34
N LEU A 89 -7.90 -10.05 -0.51
CA LEU A 89 -9.36 -10.06 -0.27
C LEU A 89 -9.96 -11.48 -0.30
N GLY A 90 -9.33 -12.43 -1.01
CA GLY A 90 -9.83 -13.78 -1.22
C GLY A 90 -9.49 -14.83 -0.14
N GLU A 91 -8.56 -14.54 0.78
CA GLU A 91 -8.23 -15.47 1.89
C GLU A 91 -9.27 -15.38 3.03
N VAL A 92 -10.55 -15.62 2.71
CA VAL A 92 -11.52 -16.01 3.73
C VAL A 92 -11.30 -17.50 3.96
N PRO A 93 -11.01 -17.98 5.18
CA PRO A 93 -11.02 -19.41 5.44
C PRO A 93 -12.40 -19.93 5.03
N THR A 94 -12.44 -20.80 4.02
CA THR A 94 -13.58 -21.70 3.83
C THR A 94 -13.74 -22.38 5.17
N ARG A 95 -14.77 -21.97 5.93
CA ARG A 95 -15.13 -22.65 7.17
C ARG A 95 -15.40 -24.10 6.79
N LEU A 96 -14.47 -24.99 7.10
CA LEU A 96 -14.81 -26.38 7.33
C LEU A 96 -15.72 -26.37 8.55
N ASN A 97 -17.02 -26.55 8.31
CA ASN A 97 -18.01 -27.20 9.16
C ASN A 97 -19.31 -27.34 8.38
#